data_AF-A0A0D8I4S2-F1
#
_entry.id   AF-A0A0D8I4S2-F1
#
_cell.length_a   1.000
_cell.length_b   1.000
_cell.length_c   1.000
_cell.angle_alpha   90.00
_cell.angle_beta   90.00
_cell.angle_gamma   90.00
#
_symmetry.space_group_name_H-M   'P 1'
#
loop_
_entity.id
_entity.type
_entity.pdbx_description
1 polymer ?
#
loop_
_entity_poly.entity_id
_entity_poly.type
_entity_poly.pdbx_seq_one_letter_code
_entity_poly.pdbx_strand_id
1 'polypeptide(L)'
;MNTSSSSSAVVRRKKVGLASVSAVSTLALVGGIVAGLAGPATAAPASAAAFTAPMCEGTQTSADYPYADDMVIDGVRLDYYNAGNVVPLYYNNDQRSPAPICGVRDVPEASGPQSEWMYCTDMKEETCDEISPDGEPGYSDGGQFNVVGPTLPVGGNDRLTQEQELLISYLIQNPHPFTPGGVADDSTAANRVNRQLLIWCVSDKDYLEETNAVVDCDADLGPAEQARILGVMNVTPALSISLADPASGTLASGGKATFTVSTNMYGKPLTVSAPAGATLELCEPNANVKLTGNTLVVTGEGNDPTDVALCVTSPGAGAVKVSVAGAPSSFESIHWNNAGAECQVFATFNTVTPAKLQGDATVTFDAAPTTTPSTTVPTTTPGAPTTTPSTTVPTTTTKPNVIVPIIPIIPIIPVIPGVPVAPAPTTVAVPTPRVVTQTTPKAPTGERPTSIDGGAADETAGPHVGIAIAGLGLIGLAACGAIAVRRRRS
;
A
#
# COMPACT_ATOMS: atom_id res chain seq x y z
N MET A 1 7.44 -82.40 25.13
CA MET A 1 6.75 -83.02 23.97
C MET A 1 6.61 -81.92 22.93
N ASN A 2 7.55 -81.83 21.97
CA ASN A 2 7.56 -82.51 20.65
C ASN A 2 6.39 -82.01 19.79
N THR A 3 6.54 -81.47 18.56
CA THR A 3 7.49 -81.59 17.43
C THR A 3 7.20 -80.40 16.47
N SER A 4 8.12 -79.66 15.81
CA SER A 4 9.21 -79.94 14.85
C SER A 4 8.80 -80.45 13.45
N SER A 5 9.02 -79.61 12.41
CA SER A 5 9.52 -79.92 11.04
C SER A 5 9.35 -78.66 10.14
N SER A 6 10.40 -77.98 9.67
CA SER A 6 11.40 -78.27 8.61
C SER A 6 10.98 -77.80 7.20
N SER A 7 11.71 -76.83 6.62
CA SER A 7 12.61 -77.07 5.47
C SER A 7 13.23 -75.79 4.89
N SER A 8 14.51 -75.94 4.53
CA SER A 8 15.48 -74.97 4.02
C SER A 8 15.27 -74.58 2.54
N ALA A 9 15.77 -73.39 2.14
CA ALA A 9 16.56 -73.23 0.92
C ALA A 9 17.35 -71.91 0.90
N VAL A 10 18.62 -72.04 0.52
CA VAL A 10 19.68 -71.04 0.43
C VAL A 10 19.76 -70.48 -0.99
N VAL A 11 19.89 -69.16 -1.19
CA VAL A 11 20.62 -68.61 -2.36
C VAL A 11 21.35 -67.32 -1.99
N ARG A 12 22.67 -67.34 -2.28
CA ARG A 12 23.69 -66.28 -2.20
C ARG A 12 23.45 -65.12 -3.17
N ARG A 13 23.94 -63.92 -2.85
CA ARG A 13 24.75 -63.03 -3.73
C ARG A 13 25.23 -61.82 -2.92
N LYS A 14 26.52 -61.77 -2.59
CA LYS A 14 27.65 -61.07 -3.25
C LYS A 14 27.91 -59.68 -2.64
N LYS A 15 28.93 -59.64 -1.78
CA LYS A 15 29.69 -58.43 -1.42
C LYS A 15 30.51 -58.00 -2.64
N VAL A 16 30.48 -56.71 -2.97
CA VAL A 16 31.52 -56.02 -3.74
C VAL A 16 31.95 -54.85 -2.87
N GLY A 17 33.14 -54.96 -2.29
CA GLY A 17 33.86 -53.82 -1.76
C GLY A 17 34.63 -53.17 -2.90
N LEU A 18 34.62 -51.84 -2.95
CA LEU A 18 35.64 -51.10 -3.68
C LEU A 18 36.26 -50.08 -2.73
N ALA A 19 37.59 -50.08 -2.75
CA ALA A 19 38.46 -49.30 -1.92
C ALA A 19 38.57 -47.84 -2.41
N SER A 20 38.73 -46.97 -1.42
CA SER A 20 39.44 -45.68 -1.41
C SER A 20 40.27 -45.29 -2.64
N VAL A 21 40.05 -44.06 -3.12
CA VAL A 21 41.10 -43.22 -3.74
C VAL A 21 41.01 -41.78 -3.19
N SER A 22 42.20 -41.32 -2.80
CA SER A 22 42.73 -40.06 -2.32
C SER A 22 42.04 -38.72 -2.64
N ALA A 23 42.16 -37.84 -1.64
CA ALA A 23 41.97 -36.39 -1.65
C ALA A 23 42.93 -35.63 -2.58
N VAL A 24 42.46 -34.53 -3.18
CA VAL A 24 43.23 -33.29 -3.47
C VAL A 24 42.27 -32.08 -3.54
N SER A 25 42.50 -31.12 -2.62
CA SER A 25 42.42 -29.66 -2.72
C SER A 25 41.44 -28.96 -3.69
N THR A 26 40.53 -28.13 -3.16
CA THR A 26 40.61 -26.65 -3.28
C THR A 26 39.68 -25.99 -2.26
N LEU A 27 40.24 -25.53 -1.14
CA LEU A 27 39.61 -24.57 -0.23
C LEU A 27 39.95 -23.17 -0.77
N ALA A 28 39.02 -22.52 -1.47
CA ALA A 28 39.12 -21.11 -1.78
C ALA A 28 38.32 -20.33 -0.72
N LEU A 29 39.05 -19.70 0.20
CA LEU A 29 38.53 -18.69 1.10
C LEU A 29 37.93 -17.54 0.26
N VAL A 30 36.61 -17.39 0.28
CA VAL A 30 35.95 -16.11 0.05
C VAL A 30 35.37 -15.67 1.38
N GLY A 31 36.24 -15.15 2.25
CA GLY A 31 35.84 -14.41 3.44
C GLY A 31 35.41 -13.01 3.01
N GLY A 32 34.17 -12.88 2.57
CA GLY A 32 33.52 -11.58 2.39
C GLY A 32 33.25 -10.97 3.76
N ILE A 33 33.99 -9.92 4.11
CA ILE A 33 33.67 -9.05 5.23
C ILE A 33 32.34 -8.37 4.90
N VAL A 34 31.24 -8.90 5.43
CA VAL A 34 29.99 -8.16 5.53
C VAL A 34 30.19 -7.17 6.67
N ALA A 35 30.77 -6.01 6.36
CA ALA A 35 30.68 -4.86 7.22
C ALA A 35 29.20 -4.44 7.20
N GLY A 36 28.43 -4.94 8.18
CA GLY A 36 27.08 -4.48 8.44
C GLY A 36 27.14 -2.97 8.63
N LEU A 37 26.66 -2.23 7.62
CA LEU A 37 26.27 -0.84 7.77
C LEU A 37 25.11 -0.86 8.76
N ALA A 38 25.42 -0.78 10.05
CA ALA A 38 24.45 -0.36 11.04
C ALA A 38 23.97 1.01 10.58
N GLY A 39 22.76 1.06 10.02
CA GLY A 39 22.12 2.32 9.67
C GLY A 39 22.14 3.25 10.89
N PRO A 40 22.17 4.58 10.69
CA PRO A 40 22.05 5.50 11.81
C PRO A 40 20.81 5.09 12.61
N ALA A 41 20.99 4.87 13.93
CA ALA A 41 19.89 4.56 14.83
C ALA A 41 18.82 5.63 14.62
N THR A 42 17.68 5.23 14.07
CA THR A 42 16.55 6.12 13.86
C THR A 42 16.21 6.70 15.22
N ALA A 43 16.35 8.02 15.37
CA ALA A 43 16.03 8.69 16.62
C ALA A 43 14.59 8.28 17.02
N ALA A 44 14.38 8.00 18.31
CA ALA A 44 13.05 7.70 18.80
C ALA A 44 12.10 8.83 18.35
N PRO A 45 10.89 8.50 17.84
CA PRO A 45 9.95 9.51 17.41
C PRO A 45 9.73 10.51 18.54
N ALA A 46 9.74 11.80 18.21
CA ALA A 46 9.52 12.84 19.21
C ALA A 46 8.11 12.68 19.78
N SER A 47 8.00 12.59 21.11
CA SER A 47 6.69 12.54 21.77
C SER A 47 5.84 13.75 21.38
N ALA A 48 4.62 13.50 20.93
CA ALA A 48 3.65 14.54 20.61
C ALA A 48 3.17 15.24 21.89
N ALA A 49 2.85 16.54 21.76
CA ALA A 49 2.03 17.24 22.74
C ALA A 49 0.56 16.89 22.53
N ALA A 50 -0.30 17.15 23.53
CA ALA A 50 -1.75 16.93 23.41
C ALA A 50 -2.33 17.63 22.16
N PHE A 51 -3.24 16.94 21.47
CA PHE A 51 -3.76 17.38 20.19
C PHE A 51 -5.19 16.90 19.95
N THR A 52 -5.82 17.41 18.90
CA THR A 52 -7.09 16.88 18.39
C THR A 52 -6.79 16.05 17.15
N ALA A 53 -7.13 14.76 17.18
CA ALA A 53 -6.94 13.86 16.07
C ALA A 53 -7.85 14.26 14.88
N PRO A 54 -7.41 14.03 13.62
CA PRO A 54 -8.30 14.18 12.49
C PRO A 54 -9.46 13.17 12.56
N MET A 55 -10.56 13.44 11.84
CA MET A 55 -11.63 12.45 11.68
C MET A 55 -11.22 11.37 10.67
N CYS A 56 -11.73 10.15 10.85
CA CYS A 56 -11.64 9.10 9.85
C CYS A 56 -12.42 9.46 8.58
N GLU A 57 -11.96 8.95 7.43
CA GLU A 57 -12.59 9.18 6.12
C GLU A 57 -14.10 8.87 6.12
N GLY A 58 -14.90 9.69 5.44
CA GLY A 58 -16.35 9.44 5.32
C GLY A 58 -17.11 9.51 6.64
N THR A 59 -16.55 10.10 7.69
CA THR A 59 -17.27 10.40 8.94
C THR A 59 -18.37 11.43 8.65
N GLN A 60 -19.62 11.07 8.96
CA GLN A 60 -20.74 11.98 8.88
C GLN A 60 -20.87 12.72 10.20
N THR A 61 -20.76 14.05 10.18
CA THR A 61 -20.88 14.87 11.37
C THR A 61 -22.33 15.24 11.66
N SER A 62 -22.69 15.23 12.93
CA SER A 62 -23.96 15.73 13.46
C SER A 62 -23.70 16.53 14.74
N ALA A 63 -24.73 17.12 15.34
CA ALA A 63 -24.57 17.86 16.60
C ALA A 63 -24.05 16.97 17.74
N ASP A 64 -24.32 15.67 17.68
CA ASP A 64 -24.04 14.71 18.75
C ASP A 64 -23.05 13.61 18.32
N TYR A 65 -22.34 13.78 17.18
CA TYR A 65 -21.41 12.75 16.68
C TYR A 65 -20.42 13.26 15.60
N PRO A 66 -19.13 12.86 15.66
CA PRO A 66 -18.46 12.37 16.87
C PRO A 66 -18.41 13.50 17.91
N TYR A 67 -18.34 13.18 19.20
CA TYR A 67 -18.20 14.23 20.21
C TYR A 67 -16.82 14.87 20.08
N ALA A 68 -16.71 16.17 20.36
CA ALA A 68 -15.43 16.87 20.24
C ALA A 68 -14.34 16.23 21.12
N ASP A 69 -14.73 15.78 22.32
CA ASP A 69 -13.86 15.16 23.30
C ASP A 69 -13.35 13.77 22.85
N ASP A 70 -14.11 13.06 22.01
CA ASP A 70 -13.70 11.76 21.44
C ASP A 70 -12.43 11.89 20.62
N MET A 71 -12.18 13.06 20.02
CA MET A 71 -11.01 13.33 19.18
C MET A 71 -9.83 13.92 19.97
N VAL A 72 -10.00 14.26 21.24
CA VAL A 72 -8.93 14.87 22.05
C VAL A 72 -7.97 13.78 22.54
N ILE A 73 -6.71 13.89 22.13
CA ILE A 73 -5.62 13.02 22.55
C ILE A 73 -4.78 13.74 23.60
N ASP A 74 -5.10 13.48 24.85
CA ASP A 74 -4.40 13.95 26.04
C ASP A 74 -4.31 12.84 27.11
N GLY A 75 -3.71 13.14 28.27
CA GLY A 75 -3.62 12.20 29.39
C GLY A 75 -3.12 10.81 29.00
N VAL A 76 -3.84 9.78 29.45
CA VAL A 76 -3.51 8.36 29.18
C VAL A 76 -3.56 8.05 27.68
N ARG A 77 -4.48 8.66 26.93
CA ARG A 77 -4.59 8.48 25.47
C ARG A 77 -3.35 8.97 24.76
N LEU A 78 -2.81 10.12 25.18
CA LEU A 78 -1.56 10.66 24.65
C LEU A 78 -0.36 9.78 25.02
N ASP A 79 -0.34 9.21 26.22
CA ASP A 79 0.71 8.26 26.63
C ASP A 79 0.69 7.01 25.74
N TYR A 80 -0.49 6.48 25.41
CA TYR A 80 -0.63 5.35 24.50
C TYR A 80 -0.23 5.69 23.06
N TYR A 81 -0.67 6.84 22.55
CA TYR A 81 -0.26 7.34 21.24
C TYR A 81 1.27 7.47 21.14
N ASN A 82 1.89 8.10 22.14
CA ASN A 82 3.35 8.31 22.19
C ASN A 82 4.14 6.99 22.38
N ALA A 83 3.51 5.94 22.91
CA ALA A 83 4.06 4.60 22.97
C ALA A 83 3.96 3.85 21.62
N GLY A 84 3.33 4.43 20.59
CA GLY A 84 3.13 3.82 19.28
C GLY A 84 1.91 2.91 19.21
N ASN A 85 1.01 2.99 20.19
CA ASN A 85 -0.23 2.24 20.19
C ASN A 85 -1.29 2.98 19.38
N VAL A 86 -2.27 2.24 18.87
CA VAL A 86 -3.46 2.86 18.28
C VAL A 86 -4.40 3.27 19.42
N VAL A 87 -4.99 4.46 19.29
CA VAL A 87 -5.93 5.00 20.27
C VAL A 87 -7.32 5.06 19.64
N PRO A 88 -8.30 4.29 20.16
CA PRO A 88 -9.69 4.41 19.73
C PRO A 88 -10.22 5.84 19.93
N LEU A 89 -10.97 6.34 18.96
CA LEU A 89 -11.60 7.65 18.97
C LEU A 89 -13.11 7.54 19.17
N TYR A 90 -13.82 6.96 18.21
CA TYR A 90 -15.27 6.86 18.20
C TYR A 90 -15.74 5.68 17.35
N TYR A 91 -16.89 5.10 17.69
CA TYR A 91 -17.52 4.00 16.96
C TYR A 91 -18.16 4.46 15.65
N ASN A 92 -18.42 3.55 14.71
CA ASN A 92 -19.20 3.87 13.52
C ASN A 92 -20.70 4.05 13.85
N ASN A 93 -21.28 5.22 13.56
CA ASN A 93 -22.66 5.56 13.93
C ASN A 93 -23.81 4.81 13.21
N ASP A 94 -23.56 3.64 12.62
CA ASP A 94 -24.60 2.74 12.09
C ASP A 94 -24.93 1.66 13.12
N GLN A 95 -26.18 1.60 13.57
CA GLN A 95 -26.62 0.72 14.67
C GLN A 95 -26.57 -0.78 14.34
N ARG A 96 -26.29 -1.19 13.10
CA ARG A 96 -26.21 -2.60 12.71
C ARG A 96 -24.97 -3.31 13.26
N SER A 97 -23.94 -2.57 13.67
CA SER A 97 -22.70 -3.15 14.17
C SER A 97 -21.96 -2.16 15.08
N PRO A 98 -21.40 -2.59 16.22
CA PRO A 98 -20.54 -1.75 17.06
C PRO A 98 -19.20 -1.42 16.37
N ALA A 99 -18.84 -2.16 15.32
CA ALA A 99 -17.64 -1.96 14.51
C ALA A 99 -17.98 -1.58 13.04
N PRO A 100 -17.06 -0.99 12.26
CA PRO A 100 -15.68 -0.62 12.65
C PRO A 100 -15.64 0.56 13.61
N ILE A 101 -14.45 0.83 14.16
CA ILE A 101 -14.20 1.98 15.04
C ILE A 101 -13.14 2.88 14.40
N CYS A 102 -13.22 4.19 14.63
CA CYS A 102 -12.18 5.12 14.21
C CYS A 102 -11.07 5.12 15.26
N GLY A 103 -9.80 4.99 14.84
CA GLY A 103 -8.64 5.06 15.73
C GLY A 103 -7.56 5.98 15.16
N VAL A 104 -6.69 6.51 16.03
CA VAL A 104 -5.56 7.35 15.64
C VAL A 104 -4.23 6.72 16.05
N ARG A 105 -3.23 6.83 15.19
CA ARG A 105 -1.84 6.45 15.50
C ARG A 105 -0.84 7.37 14.81
N ASP A 106 0.41 7.29 15.26
CA ASP A 106 1.52 7.92 14.54
C ASP A 106 1.92 7.07 13.33
N VAL A 107 1.90 7.69 12.15
CA VAL A 107 2.39 7.07 10.92
C VAL A 107 3.64 7.85 10.48
N PRO A 108 4.85 7.28 10.67
CA PRO A 108 6.09 8.00 10.41
C PRO A 108 6.17 8.61 9.00
N GLU A 109 5.65 7.91 7.99
CA GLU A 109 5.65 8.33 6.59
C GLU A 109 4.72 9.52 6.32
N ALA A 110 3.66 9.66 7.13
CA ALA A 110 2.63 10.68 6.99
C ALA A 110 2.97 12.00 7.72
N SER A 111 4.05 12.01 8.51
CA SER A 111 4.47 13.16 9.32
C SER A 111 3.39 13.68 10.29
N GLY A 112 2.75 12.77 11.04
CA GLY A 112 1.84 13.14 12.13
C GLY A 112 0.71 12.14 12.37
N PRO A 113 -0.25 12.49 13.25
CA PRO A 113 -1.36 11.62 13.62
C PRO A 113 -2.25 11.34 12.41
N GLN A 114 -2.52 10.05 12.18
CA GLN A 114 -3.44 9.58 11.15
C GLN A 114 -4.57 8.83 11.80
N SER A 115 -5.79 9.24 11.45
CA SER A 115 -7.01 8.57 11.88
C SER A 115 -7.55 7.70 10.75
N GLU A 116 -7.88 6.47 11.08
CA GLU A 116 -8.33 5.46 10.13
C GLU A 116 -9.41 4.58 10.77
N TRP A 117 -10.30 4.05 9.93
CA TRP A 117 -11.22 3.02 10.39
C TRP A 117 -10.42 1.77 10.74
N MET A 118 -10.87 1.08 11.77
CA MET A 118 -10.27 -0.15 12.25
C MET A 118 -11.36 -1.20 12.23
N TYR A 119 -11.14 -2.25 11.45
CA TYR A 119 -12.10 -3.34 11.30
C TYR A 119 -11.70 -4.49 12.21
N CYS A 120 -12.65 -5.06 12.91
CA CYS A 120 -12.38 -6.11 13.87
C CYS A 120 -12.62 -7.51 13.31
N THR A 121 -11.98 -8.48 13.93
CA THR A 121 -12.29 -9.91 13.85
C THR A 121 -12.68 -10.40 15.24
N ASP A 122 -12.94 -11.70 15.40
CA ASP A 122 -13.24 -12.28 16.71
C ASP A 122 -14.58 -11.80 17.26
N MET A 123 -15.61 -11.78 16.41
CA MET A 123 -16.93 -11.17 16.67
C MET A 123 -17.60 -11.58 18.00
N LYS A 124 -17.18 -12.67 18.65
CA LYS A 124 -17.65 -13.12 19.97
C LYS A 124 -17.09 -12.31 21.15
N GLU A 125 -15.98 -11.62 20.96
CA GLU A 125 -15.30 -10.84 22.00
C GLU A 125 -15.83 -9.38 22.01
N GLU A 126 -15.43 -8.59 22.99
CA GLU A 126 -15.84 -7.18 23.12
C GLU A 126 -15.04 -6.27 22.20
N THR A 127 -15.63 -5.19 21.68
CA THR A 127 -14.89 -4.24 20.84
C THR A 127 -13.84 -3.45 21.62
N CYS A 128 -14.01 -3.30 22.93
CA CYS A 128 -13.06 -2.61 23.82
C CYS A 128 -12.68 -1.20 23.35
N ASP A 129 -13.61 -0.50 22.70
CA ASP A 129 -13.41 0.83 22.11
C ASP A 129 -13.99 1.96 22.97
N GLU A 130 -14.71 1.62 24.05
CA GLU A 130 -15.22 2.62 24.97
C GLU A 130 -14.07 3.27 25.75
N ILE A 131 -14.19 4.58 25.97
CA ILE A 131 -13.18 5.35 26.70
C ILE A 131 -13.74 5.81 28.05
N SER A 132 -13.01 5.52 29.12
CA SER A 132 -13.33 5.97 30.47
C SER A 132 -13.19 7.50 30.58
N PRO A 133 -13.78 8.13 31.62
CA PRO A 133 -13.56 9.55 31.90
C PRO A 133 -12.10 9.95 32.10
N ASP A 134 -11.24 8.99 32.47
CA ASP A 134 -9.79 9.19 32.66
C ASP A 134 -8.98 8.91 31.37
N GLY A 135 -9.64 8.57 30.27
CA GLY A 135 -9.02 8.30 28.97
C GLY A 135 -8.53 6.86 28.80
N GLU A 136 -8.94 5.93 29.67
CA GLU A 136 -8.56 4.51 29.58
C GLU A 136 -9.57 3.74 28.71
N PRO A 137 -9.11 2.95 27.72
CA PRO A 137 -9.97 2.11 26.90
C PRO A 137 -10.51 0.91 27.70
N GLY A 138 -11.70 0.47 27.33
CA GLY A 138 -12.44 -0.57 28.03
C GLY A 138 -13.74 -0.92 27.33
N TYR A 139 -14.58 -1.64 28.06
CA TYR A 139 -15.93 -2.01 27.64
C TYR A 139 -16.87 -2.03 28.84
N SER A 140 -18.16 -1.81 28.59
CA SER A 140 -19.19 -1.87 29.62
C SER A 140 -19.90 -3.22 29.62
N ASP A 141 -19.75 -3.99 30.71
CA ASP A 141 -20.53 -5.21 30.95
C ASP A 141 -21.35 -5.06 32.24
N GLY A 142 -22.65 -5.33 32.15
CA GLY A 142 -23.56 -5.26 33.30
C GLY A 142 -23.63 -3.89 34.00
N GLY A 143 -23.30 -2.80 33.29
CA GLY A 143 -23.24 -1.44 33.84
C GLY A 143 -21.95 -1.11 34.61
N GLN A 144 -20.94 -1.98 34.55
CA GLN A 144 -19.60 -1.74 35.05
C GLN A 144 -18.64 -1.53 33.88
N PHE A 145 -17.84 -0.47 33.93
CA PHE A 145 -16.76 -0.24 32.98
C PHE A 145 -15.54 -1.08 33.37
N ASN A 146 -15.04 -1.89 32.44
CA ASN A 146 -13.86 -2.73 32.61
C ASN A 146 -12.72 -2.18 31.75
N VAL A 147 -11.63 -1.76 32.41
CA VAL A 147 -10.43 -1.26 31.73
C VAL A 147 -9.60 -2.44 31.22
N VAL A 148 -9.19 -2.38 29.96
CA VAL A 148 -8.39 -3.45 29.31
C VAL A 148 -6.95 -3.02 29.02
N GLY A 149 -6.65 -1.73 29.08
CA GLY A 149 -5.34 -1.18 28.76
C GLY A 149 -5.14 -0.89 27.27
N PRO A 150 -3.94 -0.51 26.83
CA PRO A 150 -3.72 0.01 25.48
C PRO A 150 -4.01 -1.03 24.39
N THR A 151 -4.48 -0.55 23.22
CA THR A 151 -4.56 -1.37 22.01
C THR A 151 -3.17 -1.56 21.40
N LEU A 152 -2.53 -2.69 21.71
CA LEU A 152 -1.14 -2.97 21.35
C LEU A 152 -1.03 -3.58 19.95
N PRO A 153 0.00 -3.24 19.16
CA PRO A 153 0.32 -3.95 17.93
C PRO A 153 0.63 -5.42 18.21
N VAL A 154 0.03 -6.31 17.42
CA VAL A 154 0.27 -7.76 17.44
C VAL A 154 0.71 -8.23 16.05
N GLY A 155 1.44 -9.35 15.99
CA GLY A 155 2.06 -9.83 14.75
C GLY A 155 1.09 -10.41 13.72
N GLY A 156 -0.17 -10.60 14.09
CA GLY A 156 -1.19 -11.32 13.33
C GLY A 156 -2.42 -11.56 14.20
N ASN A 157 -3.38 -12.29 13.66
CA ASN A 157 -4.42 -12.91 14.46
C ASN A 157 -4.25 -14.43 14.44
N ASP A 158 -3.92 -15.02 15.59
CA ASP A 158 -3.69 -16.47 15.74
C ASP A 158 -4.93 -17.33 15.41
N ARG A 159 -6.12 -16.73 15.31
CA ARG A 159 -7.37 -17.40 14.88
C ARG A 159 -7.56 -17.39 13.36
N LEU A 160 -6.74 -16.65 12.62
CA LEU A 160 -6.81 -16.55 11.17
C LEU A 160 -5.68 -17.35 10.51
N THR A 161 -6.01 -17.93 9.36
CA THR A 161 -5.00 -18.40 8.40
C THR A 161 -4.43 -17.23 7.61
N GLN A 162 -3.25 -17.42 7.02
CA GLN A 162 -2.64 -16.41 6.14
C GLN A 162 -3.56 -16.02 4.97
N GLU A 163 -4.29 -16.98 4.39
CA GLU A 163 -5.26 -16.69 3.32
C GLU A 163 -6.40 -15.78 3.80
N GLN A 164 -6.88 -15.98 5.03
CA GLN A 164 -7.91 -15.11 5.62
C GLN A 164 -7.37 -13.70 5.86
N GLU A 165 -6.13 -13.55 6.33
CA GLU A 165 -5.51 -12.23 6.48
C GLU A 165 -5.36 -11.51 5.12
N LEU A 166 -5.01 -12.23 4.05
CA LEU A 166 -4.93 -11.68 2.69
C LEU A 166 -6.31 -11.23 2.18
N LEU A 167 -7.35 -12.03 2.40
CA LEU A 167 -8.72 -11.69 2.04
C LEU A 167 -9.18 -10.41 2.76
N ILE A 168 -8.99 -10.34 4.08
CA ILE A 168 -9.35 -9.16 4.88
C ILE A 168 -8.57 -7.93 4.42
N SER A 169 -7.26 -8.08 4.19
CA SER A 169 -6.43 -7.00 3.68
C SER A 169 -6.93 -6.46 2.33
N TYR A 170 -7.37 -7.34 1.42
CA TYR A 170 -8.00 -6.91 0.17
C TYR A 170 -9.32 -6.15 0.40
N LEU A 171 -10.22 -6.68 1.24
CA LEU A 171 -11.53 -6.09 1.51
C LEU A 171 -11.43 -4.68 2.11
N ILE A 172 -10.42 -4.46 2.94
CA ILE A 172 -10.11 -3.16 3.52
C ILE A 172 -9.61 -2.19 2.45
N GLN A 173 -8.70 -2.62 1.58
CA GLN A 173 -8.06 -1.75 0.59
C GLN A 173 -8.93 -1.47 -0.65
N ASN A 174 -9.95 -2.27 -0.90
CA ASN A 174 -10.74 -2.19 -2.13
C ASN A 174 -12.24 -2.13 -1.81
N PRO A 175 -13.02 -1.31 -2.53
CA PRO A 175 -14.47 -1.43 -2.49
C PRO A 175 -14.91 -2.84 -2.93
N HIS A 176 -15.89 -3.41 -2.26
CA HIS A 176 -16.43 -4.72 -2.60
C HIS A 176 -17.96 -4.65 -2.81
N PRO A 177 -18.54 -5.32 -3.82
CA PRO A 177 -19.99 -5.46 -3.93
C PRO A 177 -20.60 -6.05 -2.65
N PHE A 178 -21.82 -5.61 -2.29
CA PHE A 178 -22.56 -6.14 -1.14
C PHE A 178 -24.04 -6.30 -1.48
N THR A 179 -24.65 -7.42 -1.16
CA THR A 179 -26.02 -7.74 -1.60
C THR A 179 -27.06 -7.42 -0.52
N PRO A 180 -28.22 -6.84 -0.87
CA PRO A 180 -28.65 -6.44 -2.22
C PRO A 180 -28.24 -5.00 -2.60
N GLY A 181 -27.39 -4.86 -3.64
CA GLY A 181 -27.18 -3.59 -4.36
C GLY A 181 -26.40 -2.51 -3.61
N GLY A 182 -25.64 -2.88 -2.58
CA GLY A 182 -24.74 -2.01 -1.82
C GLY A 182 -23.27 -2.18 -2.21
N VAL A 183 -22.43 -1.44 -1.49
CA VAL A 183 -20.98 -1.53 -1.55
C VAL A 183 -20.42 -1.58 -0.12
N ALA A 184 -19.31 -2.27 0.05
CA ALA A 184 -18.49 -2.34 1.24
C ALA A 184 -17.25 -1.46 1.03
N ASP A 185 -17.28 -0.24 1.59
CA ASP A 185 -16.23 0.77 1.53
C ASP A 185 -16.33 1.79 2.68
N ASP A 186 -15.44 2.79 2.72
CA ASP A 186 -15.40 3.82 3.76
C ASP A 186 -16.31 5.03 3.50
N SER A 187 -17.03 5.08 2.38
CA SER A 187 -17.72 6.29 1.93
C SER A 187 -18.91 6.70 2.79
N THR A 188 -19.54 5.75 3.49
CA THR A 188 -20.65 6.00 4.42
C THR A 188 -20.59 5.05 5.62
N ALA A 189 -21.27 5.42 6.72
CA ALA A 189 -21.40 4.54 7.88
C ALA A 189 -22.01 3.19 7.53
N ALA A 190 -22.98 3.18 6.61
CA ALA A 190 -23.63 1.96 6.17
C ALA A 190 -22.70 1.04 5.37
N ASN A 191 -21.87 1.62 4.49
CA ASN A 191 -20.92 0.85 3.70
C ASN A 191 -19.78 0.31 4.55
N ARG A 192 -19.39 1.02 5.60
CA ARG A 192 -18.41 0.53 6.58
C ARG A 192 -18.91 -0.68 7.33
N VAL A 193 -20.18 -0.70 7.74
CA VAL A 193 -20.80 -1.91 8.30
C VAL A 193 -20.80 -3.04 7.28
N ASN A 194 -21.17 -2.77 6.02
CA ASN A 194 -21.13 -3.80 4.97
C ASN A 194 -19.73 -4.42 4.86
N ARG A 195 -18.67 -3.61 4.90
CA ARG A 195 -17.30 -4.10 4.90
C ARG A 195 -16.96 -4.91 6.16
N GLN A 196 -17.36 -4.45 7.34
CA GLN A 196 -17.18 -5.20 8.58
C GLN A 196 -17.86 -6.58 8.54
N LEU A 197 -19.07 -6.65 7.98
CA LEU A 197 -19.78 -7.91 7.79
C LEU A 197 -19.04 -8.85 6.83
N LEU A 198 -18.46 -8.34 5.74
CA LEU A 198 -17.63 -9.16 4.84
C LEU A 198 -16.34 -9.65 5.52
N ILE A 199 -15.74 -8.83 6.39
CA ILE A 199 -14.57 -9.24 7.19
C ILE A 199 -14.96 -10.38 8.13
N TRP A 200 -16.11 -10.29 8.81
CA TRP A 200 -16.63 -11.40 9.62
C TRP A 200 -17.06 -12.62 8.81
N CYS A 201 -17.46 -12.48 7.54
CA CYS A 201 -17.64 -13.62 6.64
C CYS A 201 -16.32 -14.39 6.40
N VAL A 202 -15.16 -13.74 6.57
CA VAL A 202 -13.84 -14.38 6.49
C VAL A 202 -13.42 -14.93 7.86
N SER A 203 -13.51 -14.13 8.92
CA SER A 203 -12.94 -14.47 10.23
C SER A 203 -13.88 -15.28 11.14
N ASP A 204 -15.20 -15.06 11.04
CA ASP A 204 -16.18 -15.47 12.05
C ASP A 204 -17.48 -16.03 11.42
N LYS A 205 -17.41 -16.58 10.20
CA LYS A 205 -18.58 -16.99 9.39
C LYS A 205 -19.63 -17.77 10.19
N ASP A 206 -19.21 -18.81 10.89
CA ASP A 206 -20.12 -19.69 11.63
C ASP A 206 -20.92 -18.92 12.68
N TYR A 207 -20.26 -18.01 13.41
CA TYR A 207 -20.93 -17.19 14.41
C TYR A 207 -21.83 -16.11 13.79
N LEU A 208 -21.36 -15.50 12.70
CA LEU A 208 -22.13 -14.49 11.98
C LEU A 208 -23.45 -15.06 11.46
N GLU A 209 -23.44 -16.29 10.92
CA GLU A 209 -24.64 -17.00 10.48
C GLU A 209 -25.59 -17.34 11.64
N GLU A 210 -25.07 -17.67 12.83
CA GLU A 210 -25.88 -17.92 14.04
C GLU A 210 -26.64 -16.66 14.50
N THR A 211 -26.05 -15.48 14.32
CA THR A 211 -26.66 -14.21 14.77
C THR A 211 -27.79 -13.69 13.87
N ASN A 212 -28.09 -14.38 12.76
CA ASN A 212 -29.00 -13.90 11.70
C ASN A 212 -28.61 -12.51 11.15
N ALA A 213 -27.30 -12.27 11.02
CA ALA A 213 -26.81 -11.04 10.42
C ALA A 213 -27.33 -10.86 8.98
N VAL A 214 -27.40 -9.61 8.51
CA VAL A 214 -28.03 -9.23 7.23
C VAL A 214 -27.15 -9.56 6.01
N VAL A 215 -26.06 -10.32 6.18
CA VAL A 215 -25.10 -10.65 5.12
C VAL A 215 -25.30 -12.07 4.62
N ASP A 216 -25.20 -12.25 3.31
CA ASP A 216 -25.13 -13.55 2.66
C ASP A 216 -23.67 -13.80 2.25
N CYS A 217 -22.89 -14.42 3.16
CA CYS A 217 -21.47 -14.64 2.95
C CYS A 217 -21.17 -15.46 1.69
N ASP A 218 -22.05 -16.37 1.29
CA ASP A 218 -21.85 -17.19 0.10
C ASP A 218 -22.16 -16.40 -1.19
N ALA A 219 -23.15 -15.51 -1.16
CA ALA A 219 -23.46 -14.64 -2.29
C ALA A 219 -22.43 -13.54 -2.48
N ASP A 220 -21.98 -12.91 -1.39
CA ASP A 220 -21.09 -11.75 -1.45
C ASP A 220 -19.62 -12.12 -1.42
N LEU A 221 -19.23 -13.19 -0.74
CA LEU A 221 -17.83 -13.61 -0.59
C LEU A 221 -17.66 -15.13 -0.66
N GLY A 222 -18.37 -15.76 -1.59
CA GLY A 222 -18.29 -17.20 -1.80
C GLY A 222 -16.91 -17.68 -2.29
N PRO A 223 -16.69 -19.01 -2.37
CA PRO A 223 -15.37 -19.57 -2.68
C PRO A 223 -14.74 -19.08 -3.98
N ALA A 224 -15.56 -18.80 -5.01
CA ALA A 224 -15.07 -18.29 -6.29
C ALA A 224 -14.51 -16.87 -6.15
N GLU A 225 -15.15 -16.02 -5.34
CA GLU A 225 -14.69 -14.65 -5.12
C GLU A 225 -13.48 -14.62 -4.20
N GLN A 226 -13.45 -15.45 -3.16
CA GLN A 226 -12.25 -15.62 -2.33
C GLN A 226 -11.05 -16.09 -3.16
N ALA A 227 -11.23 -17.08 -4.04
CA ALA A 227 -10.17 -17.55 -4.93
C ALA A 227 -9.69 -16.46 -5.89
N ARG A 228 -10.61 -15.63 -6.41
CA ARG A 228 -10.26 -14.48 -7.25
C ARG A 228 -9.40 -13.47 -6.47
N ILE A 229 -9.80 -13.13 -5.24
CA ILE A 229 -9.07 -12.19 -4.38
C ILE A 229 -7.68 -12.75 -4.03
N LEU A 230 -7.60 -14.01 -3.59
CA LEU A 230 -6.34 -14.67 -3.28
C LEU A 230 -5.41 -14.72 -4.51
N GLY A 231 -5.98 -14.93 -5.71
CA GLY A 231 -5.22 -14.86 -6.96
C GLY A 231 -4.62 -13.47 -7.26
N VAL A 232 -5.20 -12.40 -6.71
CA VAL A 232 -4.65 -11.04 -6.79
C VAL A 232 -3.62 -10.80 -5.67
N MET A 233 -3.91 -11.25 -4.45
CA MET A 233 -3.11 -10.95 -3.26
C MET A 233 -1.86 -11.82 -3.11
N ASN A 234 -1.87 -13.06 -3.64
CA ASN A 234 -0.70 -13.95 -3.65
C ASN A 234 0.32 -13.61 -4.74
N VAL A 235 0.09 -12.55 -5.52
CA VAL A 235 1.04 -12.14 -6.56
C VAL A 235 2.18 -11.36 -5.94
N THR A 236 3.42 -11.78 -6.20
CA THR A 236 4.59 -10.98 -5.83
C THR A 236 4.69 -9.80 -6.80
N PRO A 237 4.45 -8.57 -6.35
CA PRO A 237 4.35 -7.44 -7.27
C PRO A 237 5.71 -7.13 -7.88
N ALA A 238 5.73 -6.94 -9.20
CA ALA A 238 6.90 -6.61 -9.99
C ALA A 238 6.64 -5.38 -10.83
N LEU A 239 7.59 -4.45 -10.82
CA LEU A 239 7.60 -3.27 -11.68
C LEU A 239 9.04 -2.91 -12.00
N SER A 240 9.36 -2.83 -13.29
CA SER A 240 10.66 -2.35 -13.75
C SER A 240 10.50 -1.57 -15.06
N ILE A 241 11.50 -0.75 -15.38
CA ILE A 241 11.60 -0.05 -16.66
C ILE A 241 13.04 -0.12 -17.14
N SER A 242 13.21 -0.32 -18.44
CA SER A 242 14.51 -0.33 -19.10
C SER A 242 14.45 0.39 -20.44
N LEU A 243 15.59 0.91 -20.90
CA LEU A 243 15.72 1.45 -22.25
C LEU A 243 15.92 0.30 -23.24
N ALA A 244 15.02 0.17 -24.21
CA ALA A 244 15.08 -0.86 -25.26
C ALA A 244 15.73 -0.32 -26.55
N ASP A 245 15.41 0.92 -26.93
CA ASP A 245 15.96 1.57 -28.12
C ASP A 245 16.25 3.06 -27.84
N PRO A 246 17.47 3.56 -28.08
CA PRO A 246 18.63 2.82 -28.56
C PRO A 246 19.18 1.89 -27.49
N ALA A 247 19.59 0.69 -27.90
CA ALA A 247 20.26 -0.25 -26.99
C ALA A 247 21.58 0.33 -26.43
N SER A 248 22.20 1.28 -27.14
CA SER A 248 23.35 2.06 -26.66
C SER A 248 23.50 3.37 -27.45
N GLY A 249 24.12 4.39 -26.83
CA GLY A 249 24.45 5.65 -27.49
C GLY A 249 23.40 6.75 -27.29
N THR A 250 23.42 7.73 -28.18
CA THR A 250 22.55 8.92 -28.18
C THR A 250 21.59 8.92 -29.36
N LEU A 251 20.45 9.60 -29.22
CA LEU A 251 19.52 9.86 -30.32
C LEU A 251 19.64 11.31 -30.78
N ALA A 252 19.43 11.60 -32.06
CA ALA A 252 19.26 12.99 -32.49
C ALA A 252 18.05 13.63 -31.78
N SER A 253 18.12 14.93 -31.45
CA SER A 253 16.96 15.71 -31.00
C SER A 253 15.76 15.50 -31.95
N GLY A 254 14.57 15.28 -31.38
CA GLY A 254 13.35 14.88 -32.09
C GLY A 254 13.26 13.39 -32.43
N GLY A 255 14.31 12.61 -32.15
CA GLY A 255 14.31 11.16 -32.26
C GLY A 255 13.33 10.49 -31.29
N LYS A 256 13.07 9.21 -31.53
CA LYS A 256 12.15 8.39 -30.74
C LYS A 256 12.92 7.32 -29.98
N ALA A 257 12.84 7.35 -28.66
CA ALA A 257 13.37 6.31 -27.78
C ALA A 257 12.25 5.37 -27.36
N THR A 258 12.57 4.08 -27.21
CA THR A 258 11.66 3.05 -26.73
C THR A 258 12.11 2.55 -25.36
N PHE A 259 11.20 2.56 -24.40
CA PHE A 259 11.38 2.02 -23.07
C PHE A 259 10.46 0.81 -22.89
N THR A 260 10.96 -0.25 -22.26
CA THR A 260 10.14 -1.40 -21.86
C THR A 260 9.80 -1.28 -20.38
N VAL A 261 8.52 -1.12 -20.06
CA VAL A 261 7.98 -1.25 -18.71
C VAL A 261 7.49 -2.67 -18.52
N SER A 262 8.05 -3.39 -17.56
CA SER A 262 7.64 -4.77 -17.23
C SER A 262 6.90 -4.78 -15.90
N THR A 263 5.66 -5.29 -15.87
CA THR A 263 4.84 -5.29 -14.65
C THR A 263 3.78 -6.39 -14.60
N ASN A 264 3.51 -6.92 -13.41
CA ASN A 264 2.36 -7.79 -13.12
C ASN A 264 1.30 -7.08 -12.25
N MET A 265 1.39 -5.75 -12.09
CA MET A 265 0.45 -4.94 -11.32
C MET A 265 -0.83 -4.67 -12.13
N TYR A 266 -1.54 -5.73 -12.50
CA TYR A 266 -2.67 -5.66 -13.41
C TYR A 266 -3.87 -4.89 -12.83
N GLY A 267 -4.53 -4.09 -13.67
CA GLY A 267 -5.66 -3.25 -13.30
C GLY A 267 -5.32 -2.07 -12.40
N LYS A 268 -4.05 -1.92 -11.98
CA LYS A 268 -3.61 -0.83 -11.10
C LYS A 268 -3.10 0.37 -11.91
N PRO A 269 -3.40 1.62 -11.48
CA PRO A 269 -2.84 2.80 -12.11
C PRO A 269 -1.35 2.95 -11.76
N LEU A 270 -0.51 2.97 -12.80
CA LEU A 270 0.92 3.27 -12.71
C LEU A 270 1.17 4.70 -13.19
N THR A 271 1.87 5.50 -12.39
CA THR A 271 2.27 6.85 -12.78
C THR A 271 3.56 6.79 -13.57
N VAL A 272 3.53 7.24 -14.82
CA VAL A 272 4.70 7.39 -15.69
C VAL A 272 5.07 8.86 -15.81
N SER A 273 6.30 9.22 -15.46
CA SER A 273 6.79 10.60 -15.53
C SER A 273 7.89 10.71 -16.57
N ALA A 274 7.83 11.79 -17.35
CA ALA A 274 8.88 12.23 -18.26
C ALA A 274 9.13 13.74 -18.03
N PRO A 275 10.30 14.28 -18.39
CA PRO A 275 10.62 15.69 -18.22
C PRO A 275 9.69 16.58 -19.06
N ALA A 276 9.47 17.81 -18.60
CA ALA A 276 8.66 18.78 -19.32
C ALA A 276 9.18 19.00 -20.75
N GLY A 277 8.28 18.97 -21.73
CA GLY A 277 8.62 19.12 -23.15
C GLY A 277 8.92 17.81 -23.88
N ALA A 278 9.11 16.69 -23.17
CA ALA A 278 9.11 15.37 -23.79
C ALA A 278 7.67 14.89 -24.05
N THR A 279 7.46 14.15 -25.14
CA THR A 279 6.18 13.47 -25.41
C THR A 279 6.28 12.02 -24.98
N LEU A 280 5.23 11.49 -24.35
CA LEU A 280 5.13 10.09 -23.94
C LEU A 280 3.89 9.46 -24.58
N GLU A 281 4.06 8.34 -25.26
CA GLU A 281 2.99 7.57 -25.90
C GLU A 281 3.25 6.05 -25.82
N LEU A 282 2.24 5.23 -26.11
CA LEU A 282 2.48 3.81 -26.38
C LEU A 282 3.16 3.67 -27.74
N CYS A 283 4.19 2.83 -27.84
CA CYS A 283 4.86 2.59 -29.13
C CYS A 283 3.93 1.98 -30.18
N GLU A 284 3.08 1.06 -29.73
CA GLU A 284 2.06 0.41 -30.54
C GLU A 284 0.74 0.34 -29.75
N PRO A 285 -0.43 0.43 -30.43
CA PRO A 285 -1.71 0.20 -29.78
C PRO A 285 -1.78 -1.22 -29.21
N ASN A 286 -2.17 -1.34 -27.94
CA ASN A 286 -2.40 -2.63 -27.30
C ASN A 286 -3.75 -2.59 -26.57
N ALA A 287 -4.63 -3.54 -26.88
CA ALA A 287 -5.98 -3.59 -26.30
C ALA A 287 -5.98 -3.80 -24.78
N ASN A 288 -4.91 -4.39 -24.25
CA ASN A 288 -4.72 -4.67 -22.83
C ASN A 288 -3.90 -3.58 -22.12
N VAL A 289 -3.51 -2.50 -22.81
CA VAL A 289 -2.71 -1.42 -22.22
C VAL A 289 -3.32 -0.07 -22.56
N LYS A 290 -3.57 0.72 -21.52
CA LYS A 290 -4.10 2.07 -21.67
C LYS A 290 -3.16 3.08 -21.03
N LEU A 291 -2.68 4.02 -21.83
CA LEU A 291 -1.98 5.21 -21.35
C LEU A 291 -2.91 6.41 -21.50
N THR A 292 -3.26 7.08 -20.41
CA THR A 292 -4.09 8.29 -20.41
C THR A 292 -3.38 9.37 -19.59
N GLY A 293 -2.90 10.41 -20.27
CA GLY A 293 -2.00 11.38 -19.64
C GLY A 293 -0.71 10.71 -19.18
N ASN A 294 -0.44 10.77 -17.88
CA ASN A 294 0.70 10.12 -17.23
C ASN A 294 0.32 8.80 -16.51
N THR A 295 -0.90 8.29 -16.74
CA THR A 295 -1.38 7.08 -16.06
C THR A 295 -1.41 5.90 -17.03
N LEU A 296 -0.61 4.88 -16.72
CA LEU A 296 -0.54 3.59 -17.42
C LEU A 296 -1.36 2.54 -16.65
N VAL A 297 -2.26 1.84 -17.33
CA VAL A 297 -3.00 0.69 -16.78
C VAL A 297 -2.78 -0.50 -17.71
N VAL A 298 -2.37 -1.63 -17.14
CA VAL A 298 -2.15 -2.90 -17.84
C VAL A 298 -3.21 -3.91 -17.39
N THR A 299 -3.93 -4.51 -18.32
CA THR A 299 -4.91 -5.57 -18.05
C THR A 299 -4.24 -6.92 -18.20
N GLY A 300 -4.42 -7.80 -17.23
CA GLY A 300 -3.86 -9.15 -17.20
C GLY A 300 -4.17 -9.85 -15.88
N GLU A 301 -3.55 -11.00 -15.66
CA GLU A 301 -3.68 -11.81 -14.45
C GLU A 301 -2.41 -12.65 -14.22
N GLY A 302 -2.20 -13.08 -12.97
CA GLY A 302 -1.11 -13.97 -12.59
C GLY A 302 0.19 -13.27 -12.19
N ASN A 303 1.24 -14.08 -11.97
CA ASN A 303 2.54 -13.64 -11.48
C ASN A 303 3.48 -13.12 -12.56
N ASP A 304 3.32 -13.57 -13.80
CA ASP A 304 4.25 -13.24 -14.87
C ASP A 304 4.08 -11.77 -15.29
N PRO A 305 5.17 -10.98 -15.35
CA PRO A 305 5.11 -9.60 -15.82
C PRO A 305 4.74 -9.50 -17.31
N THR A 306 3.97 -8.49 -17.66
CA THR A 306 3.73 -8.06 -19.04
C THR A 306 4.63 -6.90 -19.40
N ASP A 307 5.28 -7.00 -20.56
CA ASP A 307 6.10 -5.94 -21.12
C ASP A 307 5.27 -4.96 -21.96
N VAL A 308 5.46 -3.66 -21.69
CA VAL A 308 4.82 -2.54 -22.36
C VAL A 308 5.87 -1.63 -22.96
N ALA A 309 5.80 -1.40 -24.27
CA ALA A 309 6.67 -0.47 -24.97
C ALA A 309 6.13 0.97 -24.89
N LEU A 310 6.85 1.84 -24.18
CA LEU A 310 6.61 3.27 -24.10
C LEU A 310 7.59 4.03 -24.99
N CYS A 311 7.06 4.96 -25.76
CA CYS A 311 7.81 5.72 -26.72
C CYS A 311 7.92 7.18 -26.30
N VAL A 312 9.15 7.68 -26.24
CA VAL A 312 9.45 9.03 -25.81
C VAL A 312 10.19 9.79 -26.88
N THR A 313 9.73 11.00 -27.17
CA THR A 313 10.47 11.95 -28.02
C THR A 313 10.77 13.22 -27.23
N SER A 314 11.91 13.84 -27.52
CA SER A 314 12.29 15.12 -26.92
C SER A 314 12.83 16.06 -27.99
N PRO A 315 12.33 17.30 -28.09
CA PRO A 315 12.89 18.31 -28.98
C PRO A 315 14.18 18.92 -28.41
N GLY A 316 14.41 18.80 -27.10
CA GLY A 316 15.60 19.32 -26.42
C GLY A 316 16.75 18.29 -26.41
N ALA A 317 17.97 18.82 -26.45
CA ALA A 317 19.18 18.04 -26.13
C ALA A 317 19.24 17.71 -24.64
N GLY A 318 19.90 16.61 -24.29
CA GLY A 318 20.19 16.23 -22.91
C GLY A 318 19.58 14.90 -22.50
N ALA A 319 19.76 14.57 -21.22
CA ALA A 319 19.25 13.33 -20.63
C ALA A 319 17.74 13.44 -20.35
N VAL A 320 16.99 12.48 -20.87
CA VAL A 320 15.57 12.31 -20.63
C VAL A 320 15.39 11.07 -19.75
N LYS A 321 15.05 11.32 -18.48
CA LYS A 321 14.74 10.27 -17.50
C LYS A 321 13.25 9.97 -17.52
N VAL A 322 12.88 8.72 -17.79
CA VAL A 322 11.52 8.21 -17.69
C VAL A 322 11.44 7.36 -16.43
N SER A 323 10.47 7.65 -15.58
CA SER A 323 10.22 6.86 -14.37
C SER A 323 8.81 6.31 -14.36
N VAL A 324 8.63 5.11 -13.83
CA VAL A 324 7.33 4.50 -13.57
C VAL A 324 7.22 4.17 -12.09
N ALA A 325 6.06 4.41 -11.49
CA ALA A 325 5.79 4.07 -10.10
C ALA A 325 4.35 3.60 -9.90
N GLY A 326 4.14 2.65 -8.99
CA GLY A 326 2.82 2.14 -8.62
C GLY A 326 2.81 1.57 -7.21
N ALA A 327 1.63 1.55 -6.59
CA ALA A 327 1.43 0.90 -5.30
C ALA A 327 0.85 -0.51 -5.52
N PRO A 328 1.52 -1.58 -5.05
CA PRO A 328 0.95 -2.93 -5.11
C PRO A 328 -0.28 -3.06 -4.21
N SER A 329 -1.12 -4.07 -4.48
CA SER A 329 -2.04 -4.56 -3.46
C SER A 329 -1.18 -5.29 -2.42
N SER A 330 -0.73 -4.59 -1.38
CA SER A 330 0.15 -5.21 -0.38
C SER A 330 -0.64 -5.66 0.83
N PHE A 331 -0.41 -6.88 1.29
CA PHE A 331 -0.86 -7.32 2.61
C PHE A 331 -0.05 -6.68 3.73
N GLU A 332 1.18 -6.25 3.48
CA GLU A 332 2.08 -5.64 4.47
C GLU A 332 1.56 -4.29 5.00
N SER A 333 0.50 -3.74 4.38
CA SER A 333 -0.15 -2.53 4.85
C SER A 333 -1.16 -2.78 5.95
N ILE A 334 -1.50 -4.05 6.26
CA ILE A 334 -2.34 -4.40 7.42
C ILE A 334 -1.47 -4.51 8.68
N HIS A 335 -1.95 -3.93 9.77
CA HIS A 335 -1.40 -4.11 11.10
C HIS A 335 -2.51 -4.56 12.03
N TRP A 336 -2.23 -5.55 12.85
CA TRP A 336 -3.19 -6.06 13.81
C TRP A 336 -2.95 -5.43 15.17
N ASN A 337 -4.02 -5.10 15.88
CA ASN A 337 -3.93 -4.53 17.22
C ASN A 337 -4.96 -5.19 18.14
N ASN A 338 -4.59 -5.41 19.39
CA ASN A 338 -5.46 -6.04 20.38
C ASN A 338 -5.22 -5.44 21.76
N ALA A 339 -6.29 -5.29 22.54
CA ALA A 339 -6.25 -4.70 23.88
C ALA A 339 -6.39 -5.75 25.00
N GLY A 340 -6.46 -7.04 24.67
CA GLY A 340 -6.72 -8.10 25.64
C GLY A 340 -7.41 -9.31 25.00
N ALA A 341 -7.42 -10.44 25.71
CA ALA A 341 -8.03 -11.67 25.21
C ALA A 341 -9.57 -11.59 25.17
N GLU A 342 -10.14 -10.71 25.97
CA GLU A 342 -11.55 -10.32 26.02
C GLU A 342 -11.94 -9.35 24.91
N CYS A 343 -10.97 -8.85 24.14
CA CYS A 343 -11.17 -7.85 23.11
C CYS A 343 -11.02 -8.44 21.71
N GLN A 344 -11.78 -7.88 20.78
CA GLN A 344 -11.63 -8.14 19.35
C GLN A 344 -10.24 -7.70 18.85
N VAL A 345 -9.76 -8.36 17.79
CA VAL A 345 -8.51 -7.99 17.13
C VAL A 345 -8.82 -7.04 15.97
N PHE A 346 -8.23 -5.85 15.98
CA PHE A 346 -8.46 -4.82 14.97
C PHE A 346 -7.39 -4.86 13.88
N ALA A 347 -7.85 -5.07 12.64
CA ALA A 347 -7.13 -4.72 11.44
C ALA A 347 -7.13 -3.20 11.26
N THR A 348 -5.93 -2.67 11.21
CA THR A 348 -5.60 -1.25 10.96
C THR A 348 -4.73 -1.22 9.71
N PHE A 349 -4.69 -0.10 9.00
CA PHE A 349 -4.09 -0.06 7.67
C PHE A 349 -3.48 1.30 7.39
N ASN A 350 -2.21 1.30 7.00
CA ASN A 350 -1.56 2.55 6.65
C ASN A 350 -2.16 3.07 5.33
N THR A 351 -3.16 3.95 5.43
CA THR A 351 -3.79 4.60 4.28
C THR A 351 -2.82 5.52 3.54
N VAL A 352 -1.68 5.87 4.14
CA VAL A 352 -0.74 6.88 3.64
C VAL A 352 0.29 6.30 2.68
N THR A 353 -0.13 5.29 1.91
CA THR A 353 0.49 4.72 0.70
C THR A 353 1.26 3.42 0.95
N PRO A 354 0.84 2.28 0.35
CA PRO A 354 1.68 1.09 0.27
C PRO A 354 3.06 1.46 -0.29
N ALA A 355 4.11 0.77 0.14
CA ALA A 355 5.45 0.97 -0.42
C ALA A 355 5.38 0.95 -1.96
N LYS A 356 5.70 2.10 -2.59
CA LYS A 356 5.63 2.20 -4.05
C LYS A 356 6.75 1.38 -4.66
N LEU A 357 6.40 0.50 -5.59
CA LEU A 357 7.39 0.02 -6.53
C LEU A 357 7.67 1.16 -7.51
N GLN A 358 8.95 1.39 -7.79
CA GLN A 358 9.37 2.42 -8.74
C GLN A 358 10.60 1.95 -9.51
N GLY A 359 10.68 2.38 -10.76
CA GLY A 359 11.85 2.18 -11.61
C GLY A 359 12.06 3.40 -12.49
N ASP A 360 13.30 3.57 -12.95
CA ASP A 360 13.60 4.59 -13.94
C ASP A 360 14.68 4.16 -14.94
N ALA A 361 14.61 4.75 -16.12
CA ALA A 361 15.54 4.55 -17.20
C ALA A 361 15.81 5.90 -17.89
N THR A 362 16.98 6.05 -18.49
CA THR A 362 17.41 7.32 -19.09
C THR A 362 17.91 7.10 -20.51
N VAL A 363 17.53 7.99 -21.41
CA VAL A 363 18.10 8.12 -22.76
C VAL A 363 18.72 9.50 -22.92
N THR A 364 19.74 9.65 -23.75
CA THR A 364 20.35 10.96 -24.05
C THR A 364 20.07 11.38 -25.49
N PHE A 365 19.58 12.60 -25.65
CA PHE A 365 19.36 13.23 -26.95
C PHE A 365 20.48 14.22 -27.27
N ASP A 366 21.07 14.12 -28.46
CA ASP A 366 22.06 15.03 -28.97
C ASP A 366 21.46 16.38 -29.32
N ALA A 367 22.29 17.42 -29.20
CA ALA A 367 21.93 18.73 -29.69
C ALA A 367 21.66 18.68 -31.20
N ALA A 368 20.57 19.35 -31.62
CA ALA A 368 20.33 19.56 -33.03
C ALA A 368 21.59 20.20 -33.65
N PRO A 369 22.04 19.72 -34.82
CA PRO A 369 23.22 20.30 -35.46
C PRO A 369 22.99 21.79 -35.64
N THR A 370 23.87 22.60 -35.04
CA THR A 370 23.79 24.04 -35.22
C THR A 370 24.11 24.32 -36.68
N THR A 371 23.12 24.75 -37.46
CA THR A 371 23.34 25.22 -38.82
C THR A 371 24.21 26.46 -38.71
N THR A 372 25.52 26.29 -38.90
CA THR A 372 26.41 27.43 -39.08
C THR A 372 25.92 28.13 -40.34
N PRO A 373 25.46 29.39 -40.28
CA PRO A 373 25.03 30.09 -41.48
C PRO A 373 26.18 30.05 -42.47
N SER A 374 25.94 29.49 -43.66
CA SER A 374 26.93 29.49 -44.72
C SER A 374 27.16 30.95 -45.11
N THR A 375 28.29 31.51 -44.67
CA THR A 375 28.74 32.81 -45.13
C THR A 375 29.01 32.67 -46.62
N THR A 376 28.07 33.12 -47.45
CA THR A 376 28.30 33.29 -48.89
C THR A 376 29.44 34.29 -49.05
N VAL A 377 30.64 33.78 -49.36
CA VAL A 377 31.75 34.62 -49.83
C VAL A 377 31.29 35.26 -51.13
N PRO A 378 31.18 36.60 -51.23
CA PRO A 378 30.82 37.24 -52.48
C PRO A 378 31.90 36.97 -53.52
N THR A 379 31.54 36.29 -54.61
CA THR A 379 32.40 36.09 -55.77
C THR A 379 32.70 37.44 -56.40
N THR A 380 33.94 37.91 -56.28
CA THR A 380 34.41 39.15 -56.92
C THR A 380 34.57 38.95 -58.43
N THR A 381 33.62 39.46 -59.22
CA THR A 381 33.80 39.69 -60.66
C THR A 381 34.68 40.92 -60.88
N PRO A 382 35.79 40.85 -61.64
CA PRO A 382 36.58 42.03 -62.00
C PRO A 382 35.90 42.83 -63.12
N GLY A 383 35.55 44.09 -62.85
CA GLY A 383 35.37 45.10 -63.91
C GLY A 383 34.28 46.15 -63.66
N ALA A 384 34.72 47.38 -63.37
CA ALA A 384 34.37 48.65 -64.04
C ALA A 384 34.54 49.86 -63.08
N PRO A 385 35.03 51.01 -63.57
CA PRO A 385 35.43 52.13 -62.71
C PRO A 385 34.23 52.98 -62.25
N THR A 386 34.32 53.35 -60.97
CA THR A 386 33.95 54.62 -60.33
C THR A 386 32.87 55.50 -60.96
N THR A 387 31.78 55.71 -60.22
CA THR A 387 31.16 57.04 -60.04
C THR A 387 30.75 57.26 -58.58
N THR A 388 31.23 58.35 -58.01
CA THR A 388 30.86 59.01 -56.74
C THR A 388 29.85 60.14 -57.08
N PRO A 389 28.97 60.70 -56.21
CA PRO A 389 28.71 60.52 -54.76
C PRO A 389 27.20 60.35 -54.39
N SER A 390 26.90 60.07 -53.12
CA SER A 390 26.03 60.97 -52.32
C SER A 390 26.09 60.61 -50.83
N THR A 391 26.32 61.63 -50.02
CA THR A 391 26.43 61.60 -48.56
C THR A 391 25.05 61.72 -47.93
N THR A 392 24.72 60.80 -47.01
CA THR A 392 23.67 61.03 -46.00
C THR A 392 24.16 60.45 -44.66
N VAL A 393 24.28 61.34 -43.67
CA VAL A 393 24.68 61.05 -42.28
C VAL A 393 23.41 60.71 -41.44
N PRO A 394 23.51 60.41 -40.13
CA PRO A 394 23.21 59.09 -39.56
C PRO A 394 21.88 59.08 -38.77
N THR A 395 21.29 57.91 -38.59
CA THR A 395 20.32 57.69 -37.51
C THR A 395 20.71 56.48 -36.68
N THR A 396 21.32 56.78 -35.54
CA THR A 396 21.38 55.95 -34.34
C THR A 396 19.97 55.50 -33.96
N THR A 397 19.73 54.19 -34.01
CA THR A 397 18.53 53.59 -33.41
C THR A 397 18.92 52.82 -32.16
N THR A 398 18.24 53.21 -31.10
CA THR A 398 18.37 52.90 -29.69
C THR A 398 18.07 51.46 -29.31
N LYS A 399 18.86 50.98 -28.34
CA LYS A 399 18.62 49.85 -27.43
C LYS A 399 17.19 49.90 -26.84
N PRO A 400 16.43 48.80 -26.82
CA PRO A 400 15.22 48.74 -26.02
C PRO A 400 15.59 48.60 -24.54
N ASN A 401 15.33 49.66 -23.77
CA ASN A 401 15.18 49.58 -22.33
C ASN A 401 13.85 48.87 -22.03
N VAL A 402 13.93 47.66 -21.48
CA VAL A 402 12.79 47.01 -20.84
C VAL A 402 12.60 47.68 -19.48
N ILE A 403 11.54 48.46 -19.36
CA ILE A 403 11.05 49.03 -18.11
C ILE A 403 10.26 47.92 -17.41
N VAL A 404 10.77 47.45 -16.27
CA VAL A 404 10.01 46.66 -15.31
C VAL A 404 9.12 47.62 -14.51
N PRO A 405 7.79 47.47 -14.48
CA PRO A 405 6.95 48.24 -13.59
C PRO A 405 7.16 47.76 -12.14
N ILE A 406 7.76 48.63 -11.32
CA ILE A 406 7.76 48.47 -9.87
C ILE A 406 6.34 48.78 -9.38
N ILE A 407 5.63 47.76 -8.93
CA ILE A 407 4.36 47.89 -8.22
C ILE A 407 4.68 48.52 -6.85
N PRO A 408 4.03 49.63 -6.46
CA PRO A 408 4.19 50.17 -5.11
C PRO A 408 3.58 49.20 -4.10
N ILE A 409 4.42 48.65 -3.23
CA ILE A 409 4.00 47.91 -2.04
C ILE A 409 3.35 48.94 -1.10
N ILE A 410 2.03 48.88 -0.97
CA ILE A 410 1.30 49.57 0.09
C ILE A 410 1.57 48.80 1.40
N PRO A 411 2.08 49.44 2.47
CA PRO A 411 2.17 48.80 3.76
C PRO A 411 0.75 48.55 4.29
N ILE A 412 0.33 47.30 4.33
CA ILE A 412 -0.85 46.87 5.08
C ILE A 412 -0.48 46.97 6.56
N ILE A 413 -1.04 47.98 7.24
CA ILE A 413 -1.06 48.02 8.70
C ILE A 413 -2.04 46.94 9.16
N PRO A 414 -1.64 45.97 9.99
CA PRO A 414 -2.60 45.06 10.60
C PRO A 414 -3.48 45.85 11.56
N VAL A 415 -4.77 45.96 11.23
CA VAL A 415 -5.81 46.33 12.19
C VAL A 415 -5.96 45.15 13.14
N ILE A 416 -5.56 45.35 14.39
CA ILE A 416 -5.81 44.42 15.50
C ILE A 416 -7.30 44.56 15.86
N PRO A 417 -8.15 43.54 15.67
CA PRO A 417 -9.48 43.52 16.25
C PRO A 417 -9.33 43.41 17.77
N GLY A 418 -10.05 44.26 18.50
CA GLY A 418 -9.97 44.38 19.95
C GLY A 418 -10.07 43.05 20.69
N VAL A 419 -9.19 42.90 21.68
CA VAL A 419 -9.24 41.83 22.68
C VAL A 419 -10.59 41.89 23.40
N PRO A 420 -11.41 40.82 23.37
CA PRO A 420 -12.52 40.69 24.29
C PRO A 420 -11.94 40.52 25.70
N VAL A 421 -12.34 41.40 26.61
CA VAL A 421 -12.05 41.29 28.04
C VAL A 421 -12.59 39.96 28.54
N ALA A 422 -11.70 39.06 28.96
CA ALA A 422 -12.07 37.82 29.62
C ALA A 422 -12.77 38.14 30.95
N PRO A 423 -13.93 37.55 31.25
CA PRO A 423 -14.53 37.64 32.57
C PRO A 423 -13.64 36.94 33.60
N ALA A 424 -13.57 37.51 34.80
CA ALA A 424 -12.77 37.04 35.92
C ALA A 424 -13.03 35.55 36.24
N PRO A 425 -12.00 34.78 36.65
CA PRO A 425 -12.17 33.39 37.02
C PRO A 425 -13.00 33.28 38.30
N THR A 426 -14.18 32.69 38.19
CA THR A 426 -14.95 32.19 39.33
C THR A 426 -14.21 30.96 39.86
N THR A 427 -13.56 31.08 41.01
CA THR A 427 -12.97 29.96 41.75
C THR A 427 -14.08 29.04 42.24
N VAL A 428 -14.35 27.96 41.51
CA VAL A 428 -15.07 26.79 42.02
C VAL A 428 -14.03 25.80 42.52
N ALA A 429 -14.15 25.41 43.78
CA ALA A 429 -13.23 24.48 44.44
C ALA A 429 -13.27 23.11 43.77
N VAL A 430 -12.13 22.68 43.23
CA VAL A 430 -11.90 21.30 42.74
C VAL A 430 -11.73 20.39 43.97
N PRO A 431 -12.51 19.31 44.11
CA PRO A 431 -12.28 18.31 45.16
C PRO A 431 -10.96 17.56 44.90
N THR A 432 -10.18 17.42 45.97
CA THR A 432 -8.89 16.73 46.02
C THR A 432 -8.94 15.33 45.36
N PRO A 433 -8.01 14.97 44.46
CA PRO A 433 -7.95 13.63 43.88
C PRO A 433 -7.71 12.58 44.98
N ARG A 434 -8.45 11.47 44.90
CA ARG A 434 -8.24 10.28 45.71
C ARG A 434 -7.00 9.58 45.17
N VAL A 435 -5.94 9.47 45.97
CA VAL A 435 -4.75 8.68 45.62
C VAL A 435 -5.15 7.22 45.59
N VAL A 436 -5.33 6.65 44.40
CA VAL A 436 -5.37 5.21 44.19
C VAL A 436 -3.94 4.76 43.96
N THR A 437 -3.46 3.87 44.83
CA THR A 437 -2.13 3.25 44.72
C THR A 437 -2.09 2.36 43.48
N GLN A 438 -1.62 2.90 42.35
CA GLN A 438 -1.29 2.11 41.15
C GLN A 438 -0.06 1.24 41.46
N THR A 439 -0.22 -0.08 41.38
CA THR A 439 0.90 -1.01 41.26
C THR A 439 1.46 -0.89 39.85
N THR A 440 2.65 -0.33 39.71
CA THR A 440 3.35 -0.16 38.42
C THR A 440 3.61 -1.53 37.77
N PRO A 441 3.06 -1.83 36.58
CA PRO A 441 3.47 -3.00 35.82
C PRO A 441 4.90 -2.79 35.31
N LYS A 442 5.71 -3.84 35.41
CA LYS A 442 7.10 -3.86 34.96
C LYS A 442 7.16 -3.67 33.44
N ALA A 443 7.89 -2.65 32.97
CA ALA A 443 8.09 -2.39 31.55
C ALA A 443 8.68 -3.63 30.83
N PRO A 444 8.16 -4.01 29.65
CA PRO A 444 8.79 -5.04 28.83
C PRO A 444 10.12 -4.52 28.27
N THR A 445 11.22 -5.14 28.67
CA THR A 445 12.58 -4.85 28.19
C THR A 445 12.91 -5.66 26.94
N GLY A 446 12.12 -5.49 25.87
CA GLY A 446 12.37 -6.12 24.57
C GLY A 446 12.67 -5.07 23.51
N GLU A 447 13.71 -5.28 22.70
CA GLU A 447 13.99 -4.45 21.53
C GLU A 447 12.84 -4.57 20.51
N ARG A 448 12.45 -3.43 19.93
CA ARG A 448 11.47 -3.34 18.84
C ARG A 448 11.98 -4.16 17.65
N PRO A 449 11.24 -5.14 17.12
CA PRO A 449 11.66 -5.85 15.91
C PRO A 449 11.65 -4.87 14.73
N THR A 450 12.83 -4.48 14.28
CA THR A 450 13.02 -3.75 13.03
C THR A 450 13.15 -4.77 11.91
N SER A 451 12.21 -4.74 10.96
CA SER A 451 12.16 -5.55 9.72
C SER A 451 12.05 -7.07 9.90
N ILE A 452 10.98 -7.64 9.34
CA ILE A 452 10.89 -9.06 9.00
C ILE A 452 11.77 -9.25 7.77
N ASP A 453 12.98 -9.75 7.98
CA ASP A 453 13.84 -10.21 6.89
C ASP A 453 13.21 -11.50 6.34
N GLY A 454 12.79 -11.47 5.08
CA GLY A 454 12.16 -12.59 4.35
C GLY A 454 13.17 -13.71 4.05
N GLY A 455 13.76 -14.29 5.09
CA GLY A 455 14.75 -15.34 5.02
C GLY A 455 14.22 -16.60 4.34
N ALA A 456 14.91 -16.99 3.28
CA ALA A 456 14.66 -18.16 2.45
C ALA A 456 14.37 -19.43 3.27
N ALA A 457 13.20 -20.03 3.03
CA ALA A 457 12.92 -21.40 3.43
C ALA A 457 13.66 -22.35 2.48
N ASP A 458 14.64 -23.05 3.02
CA ASP A 458 15.42 -24.10 2.40
C ASP A 458 14.54 -25.36 2.30
N GLU A 459 13.85 -25.55 1.17
CA GLU A 459 13.08 -26.78 0.91
C GLU A 459 13.98 -27.88 0.35
N THR A 460 14.64 -28.61 1.25
CA THR A 460 15.13 -29.96 0.94
C THR A 460 14.01 -30.99 1.09
N ALA A 461 13.37 -31.36 -0.03
CA ALA A 461 12.69 -32.64 -0.16
C ALA A 461 12.89 -33.21 -1.57
N GLY A 462 13.80 -34.20 -1.66
CA GLY A 462 13.89 -35.10 -2.81
C GLY A 462 12.81 -36.18 -2.80
N PRO A 463 12.88 -37.18 -3.69
CA PRO A 463 12.04 -37.20 -4.89
C PRO A 463 11.09 -38.41 -4.91
N HIS A 464 9.88 -38.25 -5.46
CA HIS A 464 9.20 -39.36 -6.13
C HIS A 464 8.45 -38.91 -7.40
N VAL A 465 8.82 -39.63 -8.46
CA VAL A 465 8.38 -39.59 -9.85
C VAL A 465 6.95 -40.14 -10.01
N GLY A 466 6.20 -39.61 -10.97
CA GLY A 466 4.97 -40.24 -11.46
C GLY A 466 4.28 -39.54 -12.63
N ILE A 467 4.92 -39.49 -13.80
CA ILE A 467 4.31 -39.10 -15.08
C ILE A 467 3.23 -40.12 -15.48
N ALA A 468 2.05 -39.64 -15.88
CA ALA A 468 1.19 -40.33 -16.86
C ALA A 468 0.33 -39.32 -17.64
N ILE A 469 0.75 -39.05 -18.87
CA ILE A 469 -0.06 -38.47 -19.96
C ILE A 469 -0.87 -39.62 -20.58
N ALA A 470 -2.18 -39.41 -20.80
CA ALA A 470 -2.95 -39.75 -22.01
C ALA A 470 -4.44 -39.94 -21.68
N GLY A 471 -5.32 -39.40 -22.53
CA GLY A 471 -6.70 -39.89 -22.61
C GLY A 471 -7.75 -38.92 -23.15
N LEU A 472 -7.84 -38.84 -24.47
CA LEU A 472 -9.00 -38.34 -25.21
C LEU A 472 -10.32 -38.98 -24.74
N GLY A 473 -11.39 -38.19 -24.68
CA GLY A 473 -12.76 -38.69 -24.49
C GLY A 473 -13.80 -37.64 -24.87
N LEU A 474 -14.22 -37.67 -26.14
CA LEU A 474 -15.22 -36.79 -26.75
C LEU A 474 -16.54 -37.59 -26.91
N ILE A 475 -17.57 -37.30 -26.11
CA ILE A 475 -19.00 -37.65 -26.30
C ILE A 475 -19.75 -36.59 -25.44
N GLY A 476 -20.78 -35.85 -25.84
CA GLY A 476 -21.77 -35.99 -26.89
C GLY A 476 -23.17 -35.83 -26.27
N LEU A 477 -23.83 -34.71 -26.57
CA LEU A 477 -25.29 -34.48 -26.64
C LEU A 477 -26.18 -34.53 -25.37
N ALA A 478 -26.96 -33.44 -25.25
CA ALA A 478 -28.44 -33.39 -25.18
C ALA A 478 -29.09 -32.78 -23.92
N ALA A 479 -29.82 -31.69 -24.20
CA ALA A 479 -31.21 -31.42 -23.83
C ALA A 479 -31.59 -31.02 -22.38
N CYS A 480 -32.15 -29.81 -22.33
CA CYS A 480 -33.42 -29.40 -21.69
C CYS A 480 -33.71 -29.82 -20.23
N GLY A 481 -33.96 -28.82 -19.39
CA GLY A 481 -34.75 -29.03 -18.19
C GLY A 481 -34.88 -27.81 -17.30
N ALA A 482 -35.77 -26.88 -17.66
CA ALA A 482 -36.31 -25.92 -16.70
C ALA A 482 -37.09 -26.67 -15.62
N ILE A 483 -36.76 -26.46 -14.34
CA ILE A 483 -37.60 -26.89 -13.22
C ILE A 483 -38.01 -25.65 -12.42
N ALA A 484 -39.29 -25.34 -12.55
CA ALA A 484 -40.04 -24.48 -11.65
C ALA A 484 -40.27 -25.22 -10.33
N VAL A 485 -39.86 -24.65 -9.20
CA VAL A 485 -40.24 -25.15 -7.87
C VAL A 485 -41.50 -24.43 -7.41
N ARG A 486 -42.55 -25.24 -7.27
CA ARG A 486 -43.89 -24.87 -6.84
C ARG A 486 -43.98 -24.96 -5.32
N ARG A 487 -44.39 -23.86 -4.67
CA ARG A 487 -44.84 -23.78 -3.27
C ARG A 487 -45.77 -24.95 -2.91
N ARG A 488 -45.57 -25.53 -1.72
CA ARG A 488 -46.68 -26.06 -0.90
C ARG A 488 -46.57 -25.56 0.52
N ARG A 489 -47.69 -24.99 0.98
CA ARG A 489 -48.03 -24.74 2.37
C ARG A 489 -48.25 -26.09 3.08
N SER A 490 -47.80 -26.17 4.32
CA SER A 490 -48.46 -26.85 5.43
C SER A 490 -48.13 -26.04 6.67
#